data_AF-A0A1G6BTP0-F1
#
_entry.id   AF-A0A1G6BTP0-F1
#
_cell.length_a   1.000
_cell.length_b   1.000
_cell.length_c   1.000
_cell.angle_alpha   90.00
_cell.angle_beta   90.00
_cell.angle_gamma   90.00
#
_symmetry.space_group_name_H-M   'P 1'
#
loop_
_entity.id
_entity.type
_entity.pdbx_description
1 polymer ?
#
loop_
_entity_poly.entity_id
_entity_poly.type
_entity_poly.pdbx_seq_one_letter_code
_entity_poly.pdbx_strand_id
1 'polypeptide(L)'
;MSQRQRRLHEEVKKFIVNVSWTHKIQIVYSDILAFRAKMIRVVNIFLSALVSSGLIYILFSDEYWAKVATAFVSIFVTALTALKKEFDFEGASERTKQDANILWELRERAARLLYVLTYNTDSSDSVAEEFDKLVEIRNRKMPELANAPQKAVDRAGKLLKSRRDDDYEEDYKYLIPNNLKDISEEE
;
A
#
# COMPACT_ATOMS: atom_id res chain seq x y z
N MET A 1 -25.10 28.43 -0.97
CA MET A 1 -24.90 27.19 -0.17
C MET A 1 -25.45 27.34 1.24
N SER A 2 -26.10 26.30 1.78
CA SER A 2 -26.44 26.25 3.21
C SER A 2 -25.17 26.04 4.07
N GLN A 3 -25.17 26.49 5.32
CA GLN A 3 -24.04 26.30 6.25
C GLN A 3 -23.68 24.81 6.42
N ARG A 4 -24.69 23.93 6.31
CA ARG A 4 -24.56 22.48 6.41
C ARG A 4 -23.79 21.88 5.22
N GLN A 5 -24.06 22.35 4.01
CA GLN A 5 -23.38 21.89 2.80
C GLN A 5 -21.87 22.23 2.81
N ARG A 6 -21.52 23.43 3.30
CA ARG A 6 -20.10 23.83 3.48
C ARG A 6 -19.38 22.93 4.48
N ARG A 7 -20.01 22.59 5.61
CA ARG A 7 -19.43 21.66 6.59
C ARG A 7 -19.19 20.27 5.98
N LEU A 8 -20.19 19.74 5.29
CA LEU A 8 -20.09 18.43 4.64
C LEU A 8 -19.01 18.40 3.56
N HIS A 9 -18.87 19.45 2.76
CA HIS A 9 -17.79 19.59 1.76
C HIS A 9 -16.40 19.49 2.41
N GLU A 10 -16.18 20.20 3.52
CA GLU A 10 -14.93 20.16 4.26
C GLU A 10 -14.66 18.81 4.94
N GLU A 11 -15.70 18.13 5.43
CA GLU A 11 -15.57 16.78 6.00
C GLU A 11 -15.18 15.75 4.95
N VAL A 12 -15.81 15.79 3.77
CA VAL A 12 -15.49 14.91 2.63
C VAL A 12 -14.05 15.15 2.16
N LYS A 13 -13.62 16.42 2.07
CA LYS A 13 -12.24 16.80 1.75
C LYS A 13 -11.24 16.17 2.74
N LYS A 14 -11.47 16.33 4.04
CA LYS A 14 -10.60 15.74 5.09
C LYS A 14 -10.56 14.22 5.02
N PHE A 15 -11.70 13.59 4.74
CA PHE A 15 -11.78 12.15 4.54
C PHE A 15 -10.93 11.68 3.35
N ILE A 16 -11.04 12.35 2.20
CA ILE A 16 -10.24 12.04 1.00
C ILE A 16 -8.74 12.09 1.31
N VAL A 17 -8.29 13.13 2.02
CA VAL A 17 -6.87 13.28 2.40
C VAL A 17 -6.44 12.15 3.34
N ASN A 18 -7.21 11.87 4.39
CA ASN A 18 -6.89 10.82 5.36
C ASN A 18 -6.80 9.42 4.72
N VAL A 19 -7.77 9.09 3.87
CA VAL A 19 -7.80 7.81 3.17
C VAL A 19 -6.68 7.74 2.13
N SER A 20 -6.39 8.82 1.42
CA SER A 20 -5.28 8.89 0.45
C SER A 20 -3.93 8.67 1.09
N TRP A 21 -3.71 9.25 2.28
CA TRP A 21 -2.49 9.06 3.06
C TRP A 21 -2.32 7.60 3.46
N THR A 22 -3.37 7.02 4.05
CA THR A 22 -3.37 5.61 4.49
C THR A 22 -3.15 4.66 3.32
N HIS A 23 -3.83 4.90 2.20
CA HIS A 23 -3.66 4.15 0.95
C HIS A 23 -2.19 4.14 0.51
N LYS A 24 -1.54 5.30 0.45
CA LYS A 24 -0.15 5.38 -0.01
C LYS A 24 0.82 4.71 0.93
N ILE A 25 0.60 4.76 2.24
CA ILE A 25 1.38 3.98 3.22
C ILE A 25 1.26 2.49 2.92
N GLN A 26 0.05 1.98 2.71
CA GLN A 26 -0.17 0.56 2.45
C GLN A 26 0.44 0.13 1.09
N ILE A 27 0.34 0.94 0.03
CA ILE A 27 1.05 0.66 -1.23
C ILE A 27 2.56 0.56 -1.03
N VAL A 28 3.17 1.54 -0.35
CA VAL A 28 4.62 1.52 -0.10
C VAL A 28 5.02 0.34 0.77
N TYR A 29 4.17 -0.05 1.72
CA TYR A 29 4.43 -1.22 2.54
C TYR A 29 4.35 -2.52 1.73
N SER A 30 3.34 -2.67 0.86
CA SER A 30 3.22 -3.78 -0.08
C SER A 30 4.46 -3.89 -0.97
N ASP A 31 4.97 -2.78 -1.52
CA ASP A 31 6.19 -2.74 -2.34
C ASP A 31 7.43 -3.19 -1.56
N ILE A 32 7.55 -2.80 -0.28
CA ILE A 32 8.65 -3.25 0.59
C ILE A 32 8.58 -4.77 0.81
N LEU A 33 7.40 -5.31 1.05
CA LEU A 33 7.18 -6.75 1.23
C LEU A 33 7.48 -7.52 -0.07
N ALA A 34 7.00 -7.03 -1.21
CA ALA A 34 7.27 -7.60 -2.54
C ALA A 34 8.77 -7.62 -2.84
N PHE A 35 9.48 -6.52 -2.54
CA PHE A 35 10.93 -6.45 -2.73
C PHE A 35 11.67 -7.47 -1.86
N ARG A 36 11.28 -7.62 -0.58
CA ARG A 36 11.86 -8.63 0.33
C ARG A 36 11.60 -10.05 -0.17
N ALA A 37 10.37 -10.35 -0.59
CA ALA A 37 10.01 -11.65 -1.17
C ALA A 37 10.85 -11.96 -2.41
N LYS A 38 11.02 -10.99 -3.31
CA LYS A 38 11.86 -11.11 -4.51
C LYS A 38 13.32 -11.36 -4.15
N MET A 39 13.89 -10.61 -3.21
CA MET A 39 15.27 -10.79 -2.77
C MET A 39 15.52 -12.19 -2.20
N ILE A 40 14.65 -12.67 -1.29
CA ILE A 40 14.75 -14.01 -0.72
C ILE A 40 14.65 -15.08 -1.82
N ARG A 41 13.72 -14.91 -2.77
CA ARG A 41 13.56 -15.82 -3.91
C ARG A 41 14.82 -15.89 -4.76
N VAL A 42 15.40 -14.74 -5.10
CA VAL A 42 16.62 -14.66 -5.91
C VAL A 42 17.81 -15.31 -5.20
N VAL A 43 18.03 -15.00 -3.92
CA VAL A 43 19.09 -15.61 -3.11
C VAL A 43 18.92 -17.13 -3.03
N ASN A 44 17.70 -17.62 -2.82
CA ASN A 44 17.44 -19.05 -2.75
C ASN A 44 17.71 -19.77 -4.08
N ILE A 45 17.39 -19.13 -5.22
CA ILE A 45 17.70 -19.68 -6.55
C ILE A 45 19.21 -19.76 -6.77
N PHE A 46 19.95 -18.68 -6.44
CA PHE A 46 21.41 -18.68 -6.57
C PHE A 46 22.08 -19.74 -5.69
N LEU A 47 21.67 -19.86 -4.43
CA LEU A 47 22.21 -20.87 -3.53
C LEU A 47 21.84 -22.29 -3.97
N SER A 48 20.60 -22.51 -4.41
CA SER A 48 20.19 -23.81 -4.97
C SER A 48 21.03 -24.20 -6.18
N ALA A 49 21.28 -23.26 -7.10
CA ALA A 49 22.15 -23.50 -8.25
C ALA A 49 23.60 -23.82 -7.82
N LEU A 50 24.10 -23.14 -6.79
CA LEU A 50 25.43 -23.40 -6.23
C LEU A 50 25.51 -24.79 -5.59
N VAL A 51 24.48 -25.24 -4.88
CA VAL A 51 24.39 -26.61 -4.34
C VAL A 51 24.36 -27.62 -5.50
N SER A 52 23.54 -27.42 -6.52
CA SER A 52 23.50 -28.32 -7.68
C SER A 52 24.86 -28.41 -8.39
N SER A 53 25.54 -27.28 -8.59
CA SER A 53 26.88 -27.25 -9.17
C SER A 53 27.92 -27.92 -8.26
N GLY A 54 27.85 -27.70 -6.94
CA GLY A 54 28.74 -28.31 -5.96
C GLY A 54 28.58 -29.83 -5.89
N LEU A 55 27.35 -30.33 -5.98
CA LEU A 55 27.05 -31.76 -6.06
C LEU A 55 27.66 -32.39 -7.32
N ILE A 56 27.55 -31.74 -8.48
CA ILE A 56 28.20 -32.20 -9.72
C ILE A 56 29.72 -32.24 -9.53
N TYR A 57 30.32 -31.19 -8.96
CA TYR A 57 31.76 -31.12 -8.73
C TYR A 57 32.28 -32.25 -7.83
N ILE A 58 31.56 -32.58 -6.75
CA ILE A 58 31.92 -33.67 -5.83
C ILE A 58 31.94 -35.04 -6.53
N LEU A 59 31.16 -35.24 -7.60
CA LEU A 59 31.17 -36.50 -8.36
C LEU A 59 32.45 -36.69 -9.16
N PHE A 60 33.11 -35.59 -9.57
CA PHE A 60 34.33 -35.62 -10.38
C PHE A 60 35.60 -35.33 -9.58
N SER A 61 35.47 -34.75 -8.38
CA SER A 61 36.58 -34.34 -7.52
C SER A 61 36.44 -34.98 -6.14
N ASP A 62 37.50 -35.62 -5.65
CA ASP A 62 37.49 -36.29 -4.35
C ASP A 62 37.87 -35.36 -3.18
N GLU A 63 37.89 -34.06 -3.43
CA GLU A 63 38.28 -33.04 -2.46
C GLU A 63 37.29 -32.95 -1.29
N TYR A 64 37.76 -33.29 -0.08
CA TYR A 64 36.94 -33.30 1.13
C TYR A 64 36.35 -31.92 1.47
N TRP A 65 37.08 -30.84 1.21
CA TRP A 65 36.61 -29.48 1.50
C TRP A 65 35.37 -29.10 0.67
N ALA A 66 35.26 -29.58 -0.57
CA ALA A 66 34.11 -29.31 -1.44
C ALA A 66 32.85 -30.04 -0.95
N LYS A 67 33.00 -31.25 -0.39
CA LYS A 67 31.94 -32.01 0.28
C LYS A 67 31.38 -31.24 1.48
N VAL A 68 32.28 -30.73 2.33
CA VAL A 68 31.91 -29.93 3.51
C VAL A 68 31.21 -28.63 3.09
N ALA A 69 31.78 -27.88 2.14
CA ALA A 69 31.20 -26.62 1.67
C ALA A 69 29.78 -26.82 1.11
N THR A 70 29.58 -27.82 0.25
CA THR A 70 28.27 -28.10 -0.37
C THR A 70 27.23 -28.50 0.67
N ALA A 71 27.61 -29.29 1.70
CA ALA A 71 26.72 -29.65 2.79
C ALA A 71 26.26 -28.43 3.60
N PHE A 72 27.17 -27.51 3.94
CA PHE A 72 26.82 -26.27 4.64
C PHE A 72 25.87 -25.39 3.81
N VAL A 73 26.15 -25.20 2.53
CA VAL A 73 25.27 -24.41 1.64
C VAL A 73 23.90 -25.08 1.51
N SER A 74 23.84 -26.41 1.42
CA SER A 74 22.58 -27.16 1.38
C SER A 74 21.72 -26.92 2.63
N ILE A 75 22.31 -26.94 3.82
CA ILE A 75 21.59 -26.63 5.06
C ILE A 75 21.02 -25.21 5.01
N PHE A 76 21.79 -24.25 4.50
CA PHE A 76 21.35 -22.86 4.38
C PHE A 76 20.20 -22.70 3.39
N VAL A 77 20.23 -23.39 2.24
CA VAL A 77 19.12 -23.44 1.28
C VAL A 77 17.85 -24.03 1.91
N THR A 78 17.98 -25.13 2.66
CA THR A 78 16.85 -25.74 3.37
C THR A 78 16.27 -24.79 4.41
N ALA A 79 17.11 -24.14 5.21
CA ALA A 79 16.68 -23.16 6.20
C ALA A 79 15.96 -21.98 5.56
N LEU A 80 16.50 -21.39 4.49
CA LEU A 80 15.84 -20.30 3.75
C LEU A 80 14.50 -20.72 3.15
N THR A 81 14.41 -21.95 2.64
CA THR A 81 13.17 -22.48 2.06
C THR A 81 12.10 -22.69 3.14
N ALA A 82 12.49 -23.18 4.32
CA ALA A 82 11.59 -23.29 5.47
C ALA A 82 11.12 -21.90 5.96
N LEU A 83 12.06 -20.96 6.13
CA LEU A 83 11.74 -19.59 6.54
C LEU A 83 10.83 -18.87 5.54
N LYS A 84 11.02 -19.09 4.23
CA LYS A 84 10.13 -18.52 3.20
C LYS A 84 8.70 -19.06 3.33
N LYS A 85 8.53 -20.33 3.70
CA LYS A 85 7.22 -20.94 3.91
C LYS A 85 6.53 -20.39 5.16
N GLU A 86 7.29 -20.13 6.21
CA GLU A 86 6.77 -19.62 7.48
C GLU A 86 6.48 -18.11 7.42
N PHE A 87 7.38 -17.33 6.84
CA PHE A 87 7.23 -15.90 6.61
C PHE A 87 6.78 -15.64 5.18
N ASP A 88 5.47 -15.80 4.93
CA ASP A 88 4.84 -15.54 3.64
C ASP A 88 4.77 -14.03 3.31
N PHE A 89 5.93 -13.46 2.95
CA PHE A 89 6.05 -12.06 2.53
C PHE A 89 5.27 -11.74 1.25
N GLU A 90 5.06 -12.73 0.39
CA GLU A 90 4.35 -12.56 -0.87
C GLU A 90 2.84 -12.45 -0.64
N GLY A 91 2.26 -13.37 0.15
CA GLY A 91 0.86 -13.26 0.57
C GLY A 91 0.61 -12.06 1.49
N ALA A 92 1.57 -11.66 2.32
CA ALA A 92 1.48 -10.40 3.06
C ALA A 92 1.45 -9.17 2.12
N SER A 93 2.33 -9.13 1.13
CA SER A 93 2.35 -8.05 0.12
C SER A 93 1.03 -7.94 -0.64
N GLU A 94 0.48 -9.07 -1.09
CA GLU A 94 -0.77 -9.12 -1.84
C GLU A 94 -1.96 -8.68 -0.99
N ARG A 95 -2.07 -9.15 0.26
CA ARG A 95 -3.12 -8.70 1.20
C ARG A 95 -3.04 -7.20 1.44
N THR A 96 -1.85 -6.68 1.73
CA THR A 96 -1.65 -5.23 1.90
C THR A 96 -2.03 -4.43 0.65
N LYS A 97 -1.77 -4.98 -0.55
CA LYS A 97 -2.17 -4.35 -1.81
C LYS A 97 -3.69 -4.35 -2.01
N GLN A 98 -4.35 -5.44 -1.65
CA GLN A 98 -5.82 -5.53 -1.69
C GLN A 98 -6.46 -4.54 -0.72
N ASP A 99 -5.93 -4.43 0.49
CA ASP A 99 -6.37 -3.43 1.47
C ASP A 99 -6.17 -2.00 0.96
N ALA A 100 -5.05 -1.73 0.30
CA ALA A 100 -4.80 -0.44 -0.35
C ALA A 100 -5.83 -0.14 -1.44
N ASN A 101 -6.19 -1.12 -2.27
CA ASN A 101 -7.20 -0.93 -3.32
C ASN A 101 -8.58 -0.57 -2.75
N ILE A 102 -8.97 -1.14 -1.60
CA ILE A 102 -10.22 -0.77 -0.91
C ILE A 102 -10.17 0.71 -0.47
N LEU A 103 -9.03 1.16 0.06
CA LEU A 103 -8.85 2.57 0.43
C LEU A 103 -8.89 3.48 -0.81
N TRP A 104 -8.36 3.04 -1.94
CA TRP A 104 -8.48 3.77 -3.20
C TRP A 104 -9.95 3.88 -3.66
N GLU A 105 -10.73 2.81 -3.58
CA GLU A 105 -12.17 2.86 -3.90
C GLU A 105 -12.93 3.85 -2.99
N LEU A 106 -12.66 3.84 -1.69
CA LEU A 106 -13.24 4.80 -0.75
C LEU A 106 -12.91 6.25 -1.12
N ARG A 107 -11.67 6.51 -1.55
CA ARG A 107 -11.23 7.82 -2.03
C ARG A 107 -12.01 8.24 -3.28
N GLU A 108 -12.12 7.37 -4.28
CA GLU A 108 -12.81 7.68 -5.53
C GLU A 108 -14.30 7.96 -5.31
N ARG A 109 -14.95 7.16 -4.44
CA ARG A 109 -16.35 7.38 -4.05
C ARG A 109 -16.52 8.70 -3.31
N ALA A 110 -15.63 9.03 -2.36
CA ALA A 110 -15.68 10.32 -1.67
C ALA A 110 -15.41 11.50 -2.62
N ALA A 111 -14.51 11.35 -3.60
CA ALA A 111 -14.26 12.37 -4.62
C ALA A 111 -15.50 12.61 -5.50
N ARG A 112 -16.26 11.56 -5.82
CA ARG A 112 -17.56 11.71 -6.49
C ARG A 112 -18.57 12.46 -5.62
N LEU A 113 -18.66 12.17 -4.33
CA LEU A 113 -19.52 12.93 -3.41
C LEU A 113 -19.11 14.41 -3.34
N LEU A 114 -17.80 14.67 -3.35
CA LEU A 114 -17.29 16.04 -3.39
C LEU A 114 -17.69 16.77 -4.69
N TYR A 115 -17.65 16.09 -5.84
CA TYR A 115 -18.16 16.61 -7.10
C TYR A 115 -19.63 17.02 -6.97
N VAL A 116 -20.47 16.12 -6.46
CA VAL A 116 -21.91 16.38 -6.27
C VAL A 116 -22.15 17.59 -5.36
N LEU A 117 -21.39 17.73 -4.28
CA LEU A 117 -21.50 18.87 -3.37
C LEU A 117 -21.04 20.19 -4.00
N THR A 118 -20.02 20.12 -4.87
CA THR A 118 -19.41 21.29 -5.53
C THR A 118 -20.34 21.88 -6.59
N TYR A 119 -20.95 21.01 -7.42
CA TYR A 119 -21.86 21.40 -8.50
C TYR A 119 -23.35 21.34 -8.11
N ASN A 120 -23.64 21.04 -6.85
CA ASN A 120 -24.99 21.00 -6.29
C ASN A 120 -25.97 20.12 -7.08
N THR A 121 -25.49 19.00 -7.63
CA THR A 121 -26.26 18.15 -8.55
C THR A 121 -27.26 17.24 -7.83
N ASP A 122 -27.16 17.09 -6.50
CA ASP A 122 -28.09 16.35 -5.65
C ASP A 122 -28.30 17.04 -4.31
N SER A 123 -29.31 16.59 -3.57
CA SER A 123 -29.59 17.06 -2.21
C SER A 123 -28.43 16.76 -1.25
N SER A 124 -28.09 17.74 -0.39
CA SER A 124 -27.04 17.57 0.62
C SER A 124 -27.35 16.47 1.65
N ASP A 125 -28.64 16.16 1.87
CA ASP A 125 -29.07 15.07 2.76
C ASP A 125 -28.72 13.70 2.19
N SER A 126 -28.94 13.48 0.90
CA SER A 126 -28.58 12.23 0.23
C SER A 126 -27.06 12.02 0.21
N VAL A 127 -26.28 13.09 0.01
CA VAL A 127 -24.82 13.02 0.06
C VAL A 127 -24.31 12.69 1.46
N ALA A 128 -24.93 13.27 2.50
CA ALA A 128 -24.56 12.98 3.89
C ALA A 128 -24.76 11.49 4.21
N GLU A 129 -25.88 10.91 3.81
CA GLU A 129 -26.16 9.49 4.03
C GLU A 129 -25.15 8.57 3.32
N GLU A 130 -24.76 8.89 2.08
CA GLU A 130 -23.73 8.11 1.38
C GLU A 130 -22.34 8.31 2.00
N PHE A 131 -22.02 9.52 2.45
CA PHE A 131 -20.77 9.80 3.12
C PHE A 131 -20.63 9.04 4.45
N ASP A 132 -21.71 8.97 5.25
CA ASP A 132 -21.73 8.20 6.49
C ASP A 132 -21.43 6.71 6.24
N LYS A 133 -21.95 6.14 5.14
CA LYS A 133 -21.63 4.77 4.71
C LYS A 133 -20.14 4.61 4.40
N LEU A 134 -19.51 5.59 3.73
CA LEU A 134 -18.07 5.55 3.46
C LEU A 134 -17.25 5.60 4.75
N VAL A 135 -17.66 6.44 5.70
CA VAL A 135 -17.02 6.55 7.03
C VAL A 135 -17.14 5.24 7.79
N GLU A 136 -18.29 4.59 7.77
CA GLU A 136 -18.50 3.28 8.41
C GLU A 136 -17.59 2.20 7.80
N ILE A 137 -17.54 2.11 6.46
CA ILE A 137 -16.66 1.15 5.76
C ILE A 137 -15.20 1.40 6.16
N ARG A 138 -14.75 2.67 6.19
CA ARG A 138 -13.40 3.06 6.61
C ARG A 138 -13.13 2.61 8.04
N ASN A 139 -14.04 2.90 8.97
CA ASN A 139 -13.87 2.57 10.39
C ASN A 139 -13.83 1.05 10.64
N ARG A 140 -14.59 0.27 9.86
CA ARG A 140 -14.52 -1.19 9.90
C ARG A 140 -13.20 -1.72 9.33
N LYS A 141 -12.68 -1.09 8.28
CA LYS A 141 -11.47 -1.56 7.59
C LYS A 141 -10.17 -1.19 8.31
N MET A 142 -10.10 -0.01 8.92
CA MET A 142 -8.87 0.52 9.52
C MET A 142 -8.21 -0.43 10.55
N PRO A 143 -8.95 -1.12 11.46
CA PRO A 143 -8.36 -2.07 12.41
C PRO A 143 -7.81 -3.35 11.77
N GLU A 144 -8.27 -3.71 10.57
CA GLU A 144 -7.81 -4.91 9.85
C GLU A 144 -6.49 -4.67 9.10
N LEU A 145 -6.14 -3.39 8.88
CA LEU A 145 -4.95 -3.04 8.12
C LEU A 145 -3.69 -3.54 8.81
N ALA A 146 -2.77 -4.07 8.01
CA ALA A 146 -1.46 -4.43 8.53
C ALA A 146 -0.74 -3.19 9.08
N ASN A 147 -0.14 -3.34 10.27
CA ASN A 147 0.67 -2.30 10.89
C ASN A 147 1.93 -2.05 10.05
N ALA A 148 1.90 -0.96 9.29
CA ALA A 148 3.02 -0.57 8.46
C ALA A 148 4.19 -0.09 9.35
N PRO A 149 5.43 -0.55 9.11
CA PRO A 149 6.59 -0.09 9.87
C PRO A 149 6.88 1.38 9.58
N GLN A 150 7.54 2.07 10.52
CA GLN A 150 7.90 3.50 10.37
C GLN A 150 8.64 3.77 9.05
N LYS A 151 9.50 2.84 8.61
CA LYS A 151 10.19 2.93 7.32
C LYS A 151 9.24 3.06 6.12
N ALA A 152 8.09 2.39 6.15
CA ALA A 152 7.07 2.52 5.10
C ALA A 152 6.38 3.88 5.18
N VAL A 153 6.06 4.36 6.39
CA VAL A 153 5.49 5.70 6.63
C VAL A 153 6.43 6.80 6.13
N ASP A 154 7.71 6.76 6.51
CA ASP A 154 8.70 7.76 6.09
C ASP A 154 8.90 7.76 4.58
N ARG A 155 8.90 6.57 3.96
CA ARG A 155 9.05 6.43 2.51
C ARG A 155 7.81 6.91 1.77
N ALA A 156 6.61 6.64 2.30
CA ALA A 156 5.38 7.20 1.79
C ALA A 156 5.41 8.73 1.89
N GLY A 157 5.75 9.30 3.04
CA GLY A 157 5.88 10.75 3.24
C GLY A 157 6.89 11.39 2.28
N LYS A 158 8.04 10.75 2.03
CA LYS A 158 9.00 11.23 1.01
C LYS A 158 8.42 11.22 -0.40
N LEU A 159 7.74 10.15 -0.79
CA LEU A 159 7.10 10.06 -2.11
C LEU A 159 5.99 11.09 -2.26
N LEU A 160 5.26 11.32 -1.17
CA LEU A 160 4.21 12.30 -1.05
C LEU A 160 4.79 13.70 -1.25
N LYS A 161 5.77 14.13 -0.45
CA LYS A 161 6.47 15.41 -0.62
C LYS A 161 7.10 15.59 -2.00
N SER A 162 7.72 14.54 -2.54
CA SER A 162 8.35 14.59 -3.87
C SER A 162 7.32 14.77 -4.99
N ARG A 163 6.12 14.22 -4.84
CA ARG A 163 5.00 14.39 -5.78
C ARG A 163 4.11 15.59 -5.43
N ARG A 164 4.41 16.24 -4.29
CA ARG A 164 3.67 17.33 -3.62
C ARG A 164 2.31 16.92 -3.06
N ASP A 165 2.13 15.65 -2.74
CA ASP A 165 0.89 15.08 -2.19
C ASP A 165 0.81 15.13 -0.63
N ASP A 166 1.69 15.87 0.09
CA ASP A 166 1.83 15.89 1.60
C ASP A 166 1.65 17.27 2.30
N ASP A 167 1.14 18.28 1.62
CA ASP A 167 0.92 19.61 2.21
C ASP A 167 -0.58 19.80 2.46
N TYR A 168 -1.10 19.72 3.69
CA TYR A 168 -2.55 19.74 3.93
C TYR A 168 -3.33 20.94 3.32
N GLU A 169 -2.72 22.10 3.10
CA GLU A 169 -3.35 23.22 2.38
C GLU A 169 -3.21 23.08 0.86
N GLU A 170 -2.09 22.56 0.35
CA GLU A 170 -1.90 22.22 -1.07
C GLU A 170 -2.35 20.79 -1.44
N ASP A 171 -2.76 19.93 -0.53
CA ASP A 171 -3.05 18.51 -0.77
C ASP A 171 -4.37 18.39 -1.49
N TYR A 172 -5.26 19.34 -1.23
CA TYR A 172 -6.41 19.60 -2.07
C TYR A 172 -6.00 19.86 -3.54
N LYS A 173 -4.80 20.38 -3.84
CA LYS A 173 -4.28 20.62 -5.21
C LYS A 173 -3.74 19.41 -5.92
N TYR A 174 -3.22 18.44 -5.18
CA TYR A 174 -2.56 17.29 -5.77
C TYR A 174 -3.41 16.01 -5.65
N LEU A 175 -4.24 15.91 -4.60
CA LEU A 175 -5.13 14.77 -4.35
C LEU A 175 -6.56 14.98 -4.83
N ILE A 176 -7.01 16.24 -4.96
CA ILE A 176 -8.34 16.58 -5.45
C ILE A 176 -8.19 17.34 -6.79
N PRO A 177 -8.91 16.95 -7.86
CA PRO A 177 -8.93 17.70 -9.10
C PRO A 177 -9.22 19.19 -8.88
N ASN A 178 -8.52 20.08 -9.58
CA ASN A 178 -8.62 21.54 -9.36
C ASN A 178 -10.05 22.08 -9.49
N ASN A 179 -10.87 21.50 -10.37
CA ASN A 179 -12.27 21.87 -10.58
C ASN A 179 -13.21 21.48 -9.41
N LEU A 180 -12.71 20.76 -8.41
CA LEU A 180 -13.48 20.25 -7.27
C LEU A 180 -13.11 20.90 -5.92
N LYS A 181 -12.20 21.86 -5.94
CA LYS A 181 -11.72 22.53 -4.72
C LYS A 181 -12.65 23.62 -4.25
N ASP A 182 -13.06 24.42 -5.21
CA ASP A 182 -13.88 25.61 -5.04
C ASP A 182 -15.27 25.30 -5.58
N ILE A 183 -16.27 25.74 -4.85
CA ILE A 183 -17.67 25.60 -5.22
C ILE A 183 -17.85 26.41 -6.50
N SER A 184 -18.35 25.78 -7.57
CA SER A 184 -18.74 26.55 -8.75
C SER A 184 -19.96 27.39 -8.37
N GLU A 185 -19.76 28.69 -8.20
CA GLU A 185 -20.88 29.62 -8.21
C GLU A 185 -21.40 29.62 -9.66
N GLU A 186 -22.50 28.92 -9.90
CA GLU A 186 -23.28 29.12 -11.13
C GLU A 186 -23.74 30.59 -11.14
N GLU A 187 -23.32 31.34 -12.16
CA GLU A 187 -23.99 32.58 -12.60
C GLU A 187 -25.38 32.26 -13.16
#